data_AF-A0A0D2YHI7-F1
#
_entry.id   AF-A0A0D2YHI7-F1
#
_cell.length_a   1.000
_cell.length_b   1.000
_cell.length_c   1.000
_cell.angle_alpha   90.00
_cell.angle_beta   90.00
_cell.angle_gamma   90.00
#
_symmetry.space_group_name_H-M   'P 1'
#
loop_
_entity.id
_entity.type
_entity.pdbx_description
1 polymer ?
#
loop_
_entity_poly.entity_id
_entity_poly.type
_entity_poly.pdbx_seq_one_letter_code
_entity_poly.pdbx_strand_id
1 'polypeptide(L)'
;MPRPKDYYDKNIAGLMVWIDSEKNYYRQKVLPLAQTNEAVRLAICAVSAQHAARDFTPSTVYEKDRDHVLSMIMRGVDDMTAHPQLTVTADTAEWMLSSMMVLSSYELAHTGGADAADFHRKAARALVNTLSTLDFPKSSLFGFLQNQLSMYDIFACTTILDASDVQDAIRPVEYGDDKSFSAYLLILHDATLISRGDSAQDSTRDWRSEFGQARGETLLEVGSSGVCSSADRGDFIRLVDAYHNAALLYTARCLGHQYGPEETVGLFDLFQLLTGMENLHEWIHNLAWPIFIAGTECYADGDRQLILRDLYQSLSDVTGFKHHGDVLTFLETFWSSGESDWRILAKQWEGLGRRILAV
;
A
#
# COMPACT_ATOMS: atom_id res chain seq x y z
N MET A 1 21.17 19.13 -1.16
CA MET A 1 20.44 17.94 -0.72
C MET A 1 21.16 17.31 0.46
N PRO A 2 20.46 16.88 1.54
CA PRO A 2 21.03 16.11 2.63
C PRO A 2 21.68 14.80 2.13
N ARG A 3 22.50 14.14 2.95
CA ARG A 3 23.04 12.82 2.60
C ARG A 3 21.87 11.84 2.38
N PRO A 4 21.85 11.02 1.32
CA PRO A 4 20.69 10.19 0.98
C PRO A 4 20.19 9.32 2.14
N LYS A 5 21.10 8.69 2.90
CA LYS A 5 20.77 7.88 4.08
C LYS A 5 20.02 8.66 5.16
N ASP A 6 20.50 9.87 5.48
CA ASP A 6 19.86 10.75 6.48
C ASP A 6 18.51 11.27 5.99
N TYR A 7 18.37 11.46 4.67
CA TYR A 7 17.11 11.89 4.05
C TYR A 7 16.07 10.76 4.07
N TYR A 8 16.45 9.55 3.66
CA TYR A 8 15.61 8.36 3.66
C TYR A 8 15.04 8.07 5.06
N ASP A 9 15.92 8.05 6.07
CA ASP A 9 15.55 7.82 7.47
C ASP A 9 14.45 8.77 7.96
N LYS A 10 14.61 10.07 7.67
CA LYS A 10 13.73 11.12 8.20
C LYS A 10 12.47 11.36 7.41
N ASN A 11 12.47 11.12 6.10
CA ASN A 11 11.40 11.58 5.21
C ASN A 11 10.68 10.45 4.45
N ILE A 12 11.22 9.23 4.45
CA ILE A 12 10.71 8.16 3.59
C ILE A 12 10.40 6.90 4.40
N ALA A 13 11.34 6.45 5.26
CA ALA A 13 11.19 5.20 6.01
C ALA A 13 9.89 5.14 6.85
N GLY A 14 9.46 6.27 7.42
CA GLY A 14 8.21 6.36 8.18
C GLY A 14 6.94 6.32 7.34
N LEU A 15 7.01 6.73 6.06
CA LEU A 15 5.89 6.65 5.11
C LEU A 15 5.70 5.23 4.56
N MET A 16 6.71 4.37 4.70
CA MET A 16 6.68 2.99 4.20
C MET A 16 6.10 2.00 5.22
N VAL A 17 5.60 2.47 6.36
CA VAL A 17 5.00 1.64 7.42
C VAL A 17 3.70 2.26 7.91
N TRP A 18 2.82 1.40 8.41
CA TRP A 18 1.52 1.84 8.91
C TRP A 18 1.62 2.67 10.20
N ILE A 19 2.40 2.22 11.18
CA ILE A 19 2.68 3.00 12.40
C ILE A 19 4.19 3.17 12.53
N ASP A 20 4.65 4.41 12.39
CA ASP A 20 6.07 4.69 12.50
C ASP A 20 6.53 4.68 13.96
N SER A 21 7.59 3.93 14.23
CA SER A 21 8.14 3.78 15.58
C SER A 21 9.60 3.39 15.54
N GLU A 22 10.23 3.31 16.72
CA GLU A 22 11.59 2.79 16.88
C GLU A 22 11.74 1.39 16.29
N LYS A 23 10.66 0.58 16.18
CA LYS A 23 10.68 -0.77 15.62
C LYS A 23 10.68 -0.81 14.08
N ASN A 24 10.68 0.33 13.39
CA ASN A 24 10.65 0.37 11.93
C ASN A 24 11.90 -0.30 11.31
N TYR A 25 11.72 -1.46 10.67
CA TYR A 25 12.82 -2.24 10.09
C TYR A 25 13.42 -1.62 8.83
N TYR A 26 12.75 -0.68 8.17
CA TYR A 26 13.41 0.14 7.13
C TYR A 26 14.58 0.94 7.74
N ARG A 27 14.43 1.45 8.97
CA ARG A 27 15.51 2.11 9.71
C ARG A 27 16.44 1.11 10.38
N GLN A 28 15.91 0.13 11.12
CA GLN A 28 16.73 -0.75 11.94
C GLN A 28 17.54 -1.77 11.13
N LYS A 29 17.10 -2.14 9.93
CA LYS A 29 17.70 -3.25 9.17
C LYS A 29 18.00 -2.93 7.72
N VAL A 30 17.08 -2.33 6.97
CA VAL A 30 17.32 -1.98 5.54
C VAL A 30 18.41 -0.91 5.42
N LEU A 31 18.39 0.12 6.28
CA LEU A 31 19.41 1.16 6.26
C LEU A 31 20.82 0.65 6.64
N PRO A 32 21.00 -0.21 7.67
CA PRO A 32 22.26 -0.92 7.88
C PRO A 32 22.66 -1.85 6.73
N LEU A 33 21.71 -2.56 6.11
CA LEU A 33 21.97 -3.43 4.96
C LEU A 33 22.57 -2.64 3.77
N ALA A 34 22.17 -1.38 3.59
CA ALA A 34 22.76 -0.46 2.62
C ALA A 34 24.23 -0.07 2.89
N GLN A 35 24.84 -0.51 4.00
CA GLN A 35 26.27 -0.35 4.25
C GLN A 35 27.08 -1.47 3.59
N THR A 36 26.52 -2.67 3.52
CA THR A 36 27.20 -3.88 3.03
C THR A 36 26.70 -4.33 1.66
N ASN A 37 25.47 -4.00 1.29
CA ASN A 37 24.86 -4.36 0.02
C ASN A 37 24.76 -3.16 -0.94
N GLU A 38 25.30 -3.31 -2.14
CA GLU A 38 25.30 -2.26 -3.17
C GLU A 38 23.92 -1.95 -3.74
N ALA A 39 23.10 -2.97 -4.05
CA ALA A 39 21.78 -2.78 -4.62
C ALA A 39 20.87 -1.99 -3.66
N VAL A 40 20.89 -2.31 -2.37
CA VAL A 40 20.09 -1.59 -1.37
C VAL A 40 20.61 -0.16 -1.19
N ARG A 41 21.93 0.05 -1.22
CA ARG A 41 22.53 1.39 -1.16
C ARG A 41 22.10 2.27 -2.32
N LEU A 42 22.17 1.74 -3.55
CA LEU A 42 21.77 2.46 -4.75
C LEU A 42 20.26 2.75 -4.77
N ALA A 43 19.43 1.80 -4.32
CA ALA A 43 17.98 2.00 -4.19
C ALA A 43 17.65 3.14 -3.21
N ILE A 44 18.29 3.18 -2.03
CA ILE A 44 18.14 4.27 -1.06
C ILE A 44 18.59 5.62 -1.64
N CYS A 45 19.72 5.64 -2.37
CA CYS A 45 20.18 6.85 -3.04
C CYS A 45 19.17 7.34 -4.08
N ALA A 46 18.66 6.44 -4.92
CA ALA A 46 17.67 6.72 -5.94
C ALA A 46 16.39 7.31 -5.35
N VAL A 47 15.73 6.60 -4.42
CA VAL A 47 14.48 7.07 -3.82
C VAL A 47 14.65 8.40 -3.11
N SER A 48 15.77 8.58 -2.41
CA SER A 48 16.03 9.82 -1.67
C SER A 48 16.16 11.00 -2.61
N ALA A 49 16.88 10.83 -3.72
CA ALA A 49 17.07 11.89 -4.69
C ALA A 49 15.78 12.25 -5.43
N GLN A 50 15.01 11.23 -5.83
CA GLN A 50 13.72 11.41 -6.49
C GLN A 50 12.72 12.12 -5.57
N HIS A 51 12.62 11.68 -4.31
CA HIS A 51 11.72 12.28 -3.33
C HIS A 51 12.17 13.70 -2.93
N ALA A 52 13.49 13.92 -2.77
CA ALA A 52 14.05 15.24 -2.48
C ALA A 52 13.93 16.24 -3.64
N ALA A 53 13.72 15.78 -4.88
CA ALA A 53 13.60 16.66 -6.04
C ALA A 53 12.36 17.59 -5.98
N ARG A 54 11.44 17.35 -5.04
CA ARG A 54 10.33 18.28 -4.72
C ARG A 54 10.84 19.59 -4.14
N ASP A 55 11.80 19.51 -3.22
CA ASP A 55 12.27 20.63 -2.41
C ASP A 55 13.69 21.11 -2.83
N PHE A 56 14.38 20.31 -3.64
CA PHE A 56 15.76 20.53 -4.07
C PHE A 56 15.91 20.36 -5.59
N THR A 57 16.99 20.89 -6.15
CA THR A 57 17.30 20.73 -7.58
C THR A 57 17.39 19.25 -7.97
N PRO A 58 16.62 18.78 -8.96
CA PRO A 58 16.67 17.40 -9.42
C PRO A 58 18.07 17.01 -9.89
N SER A 59 18.48 15.78 -9.58
CA SER A 59 19.76 15.22 -10.03
C SER A 59 19.51 13.97 -10.86
N THR A 60 19.91 14.01 -12.13
CA THR A 60 19.82 12.88 -13.07
C THR A 60 20.85 11.78 -12.79
N VAL A 61 21.75 11.99 -11.83
CA VAL A 61 22.76 11.00 -11.42
C VAL A 61 22.09 9.73 -10.90
N TYR A 62 20.95 9.88 -10.23
CA TYR A 62 20.30 8.80 -9.48
C TYR A 62 19.31 7.96 -10.32
N GLU A 63 18.97 8.40 -11.53
CA GLU A 63 18.27 7.56 -12.52
C GLU A 63 19.15 6.37 -12.93
N LYS A 64 20.46 6.61 -13.07
CA LYS A 64 21.44 5.55 -13.36
C LYS A 64 21.55 4.55 -12.21
N ASP A 65 21.43 5.02 -10.97
CA ASP A 65 21.44 4.14 -9.80
C ASP A 65 20.22 3.21 -9.81
N ARG A 66 19.03 3.74 -10.14
CA ARG A 66 17.80 2.95 -10.29
C ARG A 66 17.93 1.87 -11.39
N ASP A 67 18.43 2.23 -12.56
CA ASP A 67 18.63 1.27 -13.66
C ASP A 67 19.72 0.22 -13.34
N HIS A 68 20.74 0.60 -12.56
CA HIS A 68 21.75 -0.33 -12.08
C HIS A 68 21.13 -1.36 -11.12
N VAL A 69 20.31 -0.92 -10.15
CA VAL A 69 19.63 -1.83 -9.22
C VAL A 69 18.72 -2.80 -9.97
N LEU A 70 17.97 -2.32 -10.97
CA LEU A 70 17.15 -3.17 -11.84
C LEU A 70 18.00 -4.27 -12.52
N SER A 71 19.16 -3.90 -13.06
CA SER A 71 20.09 -4.84 -13.68
C SER A 71 20.62 -5.90 -12.70
N MET A 72 20.87 -5.50 -11.44
CA MET A 72 21.29 -6.43 -10.38
C MET A 72 20.15 -7.38 -9.98
N ILE A 73 18.93 -6.87 -9.84
CA ILE A 73 17.74 -7.67 -9.54
C ILE A 73 17.51 -8.71 -10.64
N MET A 74 17.51 -8.30 -11.91
CA MET A 74 17.33 -9.21 -13.05
C MET A 74 18.36 -10.33 -13.05
N ARG A 75 19.65 -10.00 -12.87
CA ARG A 75 20.71 -11.01 -12.77
C ARG A 75 20.50 -11.96 -11.59
N GLY A 76 20.10 -11.42 -10.43
CA GLY A 76 19.80 -12.24 -9.24
C GLY A 76 18.66 -13.23 -9.49
N VAL A 77 17.58 -12.78 -10.16
CA VAL A 77 16.46 -13.65 -10.56
C VAL A 77 16.89 -14.73 -11.55
N ASP A 78 17.70 -14.38 -12.57
CA ASP A 78 18.24 -15.33 -13.54
C ASP A 78 19.10 -16.41 -12.86
N ASP A 79 19.97 -16.00 -11.93
CA ASP A 79 20.83 -16.90 -11.16
C ASP A 79 20.02 -17.82 -10.24
N MET A 80 18.95 -17.30 -9.62
CA MET A 80 18.00 -18.11 -8.82
C MET A 80 17.24 -19.12 -9.67
N THR A 81 16.83 -18.73 -10.88
CA THR A 81 16.08 -19.62 -11.78
C THR A 81 16.98 -20.74 -12.32
N ALA A 82 18.24 -20.43 -12.62
CA ALA A 82 19.21 -21.41 -13.11
C ALA A 82 19.72 -22.35 -12.00
N HIS A 83 19.88 -21.88 -10.76
CA HIS A 83 20.51 -22.63 -9.66
C HIS A 83 19.80 -22.48 -8.30
N PRO A 84 18.50 -22.81 -8.18
CA PRO A 84 17.64 -22.39 -7.07
C PRO A 84 18.10 -22.81 -5.66
N GLN A 85 18.78 -23.95 -5.52
CA GLN A 85 19.24 -24.47 -4.22
C GLN A 85 20.62 -23.95 -3.79
N LEU A 86 21.38 -23.35 -4.71
CA LEU A 86 22.77 -22.92 -4.48
C LEU A 86 22.89 -21.40 -4.25
N THR A 87 21.96 -20.61 -4.77
CA THR A 87 22.02 -19.13 -4.77
C THR A 87 21.07 -18.45 -3.79
N VAL A 88 20.04 -19.16 -3.30
CA VAL A 88 19.04 -18.58 -2.39
C VAL A 88 19.51 -18.68 -0.95
N THR A 89 19.82 -17.51 -0.39
CA THR A 89 20.14 -17.33 1.03
C THR A 89 19.18 -16.29 1.64
N ALA A 90 19.16 -16.20 2.97
CA ALA A 90 18.42 -15.13 3.65
C ALA A 90 18.88 -13.74 3.15
N ASP A 91 20.19 -13.55 2.98
CA ASP A 91 20.77 -12.30 2.46
C ASP A 91 20.26 -12.00 1.05
N THR A 92 20.21 -13.00 0.17
CA THR A 92 19.69 -12.88 -1.21
C THR A 92 18.25 -12.38 -1.20
N ALA A 93 17.40 -13.00 -0.38
CA ALA A 93 15.99 -12.62 -0.25
C ALA A 93 15.83 -11.20 0.32
N GLU A 94 16.60 -10.86 1.37
CA GLU A 94 16.53 -9.57 2.04
C GLU A 94 16.90 -8.40 1.13
N TRP A 95 18.02 -8.49 0.41
CA TRP A 95 18.45 -7.37 -0.43
C TRP A 95 17.53 -7.17 -1.63
N MET A 96 17.10 -8.25 -2.29
CA MET A 96 16.23 -8.16 -3.46
C MET A 96 14.88 -7.55 -3.08
N LEU A 97 14.26 -8.07 -2.02
CA LEU A 97 12.95 -7.60 -1.58
C LEU A 97 13.03 -6.17 -1.03
N SER A 98 14.10 -5.83 -0.27
CA SER A 98 14.34 -4.45 0.18
C SER A 98 14.47 -3.49 -0.99
N SER A 99 15.28 -3.84 -1.99
CA SER A 99 15.48 -3.02 -3.19
C SER A 99 14.18 -2.83 -3.98
N MET A 100 13.38 -3.88 -4.17
CA MET A 100 12.10 -3.79 -4.88
C MET A 100 11.10 -2.89 -4.14
N MET A 101 10.98 -3.02 -2.81
CA MET A 101 10.08 -2.18 -2.02
C MET A 101 10.52 -0.70 -2.05
N VAL A 102 11.82 -0.44 -1.92
CA VAL A 102 12.37 0.93 -1.98
C VAL A 102 12.23 1.55 -3.37
N LEU A 103 12.46 0.77 -4.44
CA LEU A 103 12.25 1.24 -5.81
C LEU A 103 10.78 1.48 -6.13
N SER A 104 9.85 0.70 -5.57
CA SER A 104 8.42 1.02 -5.69
C SER A 104 8.12 2.43 -5.18
N SER A 105 8.65 2.82 -4.01
CA SER A 105 8.50 4.20 -3.51
C SER A 105 9.19 5.25 -4.39
N TYR A 106 10.29 4.90 -5.06
CA TYR A 106 10.93 5.78 -6.06
C TYR A 106 9.96 6.08 -7.20
N GLU A 107 9.30 5.05 -7.73
CA GLU A 107 8.34 5.20 -8.82
C GLU A 107 7.09 5.98 -8.38
N LEU A 108 6.58 5.75 -7.16
CA LEU A 108 5.44 6.53 -6.62
C LEU A 108 5.78 8.02 -6.44
N ALA A 109 7.04 8.36 -6.18
CA ALA A 109 7.53 9.74 -6.17
C ALA A 109 7.77 10.33 -7.58
N HIS A 110 7.66 9.52 -8.63
CA HIS A 110 7.79 9.94 -10.03
C HIS A 110 6.42 10.23 -10.65
N THR A 111 6.35 11.24 -11.52
CA THR A 111 5.10 11.60 -12.19
C THR A 111 4.73 10.50 -13.18
N GLY A 112 3.54 9.90 -13.05
CA GLY A 112 3.13 8.77 -13.89
C GLY A 112 3.90 7.48 -13.59
N GLY A 113 4.55 7.37 -12.43
CA GLY A 113 5.30 6.17 -12.05
C GLY A 113 4.45 5.03 -11.48
N ALA A 114 3.11 5.20 -11.38
CA ALA A 114 2.22 4.17 -10.84
C ALA A 114 2.37 2.81 -11.55
N ASP A 115 2.51 2.80 -12.87
CA ASP A 115 2.67 1.55 -13.64
C ASP A 115 4.01 0.85 -13.35
N ALA A 116 5.08 1.63 -13.16
CA ALA A 116 6.39 1.09 -12.79
C ALA A 116 6.43 0.61 -11.32
N ALA A 117 5.76 1.33 -10.42
CA ALA A 117 5.56 0.89 -9.03
C ALA A 117 4.80 -0.44 -8.98
N ASP A 118 3.76 -0.59 -9.81
CA ASP A 118 2.99 -1.83 -9.96
C ASP A 118 3.86 -2.98 -10.47
N PHE A 119 4.77 -2.71 -11.40
CA PHE A 119 5.74 -3.70 -11.87
C PHE A 119 6.67 -4.18 -10.73
N HIS A 120 7.19 -3.26 -9.91
CA HIS A 120 8.00 -3.63 -8.75
C HIS A 120 7.24 -4.47 -7.73
N ARG A 121 5.97 -4.14 -7.47
CA ARG A 121 5.05 -4.90 -6.61
C ARG A 121 4.88 -6.34 -7.13
N LYS A 122 4.57 -6.50 -8.42
CA LYS A 122 4.42 -7.82 -9.05
C LYS A 122 5.72 -8.63 -9.05
N ALA A 123 6.86 -7.99 -9.28
CA ALA A 123 8.17 -8.64 -9.19
C ALA A 123 8.48 -9.11 -7.75
N ALA A 124 8.19 -8.28 -6.75
CA ALA A 124 8.34 -8.62 -5.34
C ALA A 124 7.44 -9.80 -4.94
N ARG A 125 6.18 -9.81 -5.40
CA ARG A 125 5.26 -10.93 -5.22
C ARG A 125 5.80 -12.21 -5.84
N ALA A 126 6.24 -12.18 -7.10
CA ALA A 126 6.80 -13.35 -7.77
C ALA A 126 8.03 -13.90 -7.03
N LEU A 127 8.90 -13.02 -6.53
CA LEU A 127 10.04 -13.38 -5.69
C LEU A 127 9.58 -14.07 -4.39
N VAL A 128 8.66 -13.46 -3.62
CA VAL A 128 8.16 -14.02 -2.36
C VAL A 128 7.48 -15.37 -2.56
N ASN A 129 6.67 -15.53 -3.62
CA ASN A 129 6.03 -16.80 -3.95
C ASN A 129 7.07 -17.87 -4.29
N THR A 130 8.11 -17.52 -5.07
CA THR A 130 9.21 -18.44 -5.40
C THR A 130 9.96 -18.86 -4.14
N LEU A 131 10.37 -17.90 -3.32
CA LEU A 131 11.08 -18.11 -2.06
C LEU A 131 10.26 -18.96 -1.07
N SER A 132 8.94 -18.80 -1.04
CA SER A 132 8.06 -19.57 -0.15
C SER A 132 8.08 -21.08 -0.43
N THR A 133 8.44 -21.49 -1.66
CA THR A 133 8.58 -22.91 -2.03
C THR A 133 9.94 -23.51 -1.65
N LEU A 134 10.91 -22.67 -1.29
CA LEU A 134 12.27 -23.09 -0.98
C LEU A 134 12.46 -23.24 0.53
N ASP A 135 13.24 -24.25 0.92
CA ASP A 135 13.63 -24.46 2.31
C ASP A 135 14.88 -23.64 2.63
N PHE A 136 14.67 -22.43 3.15
CA PHE A 136 15.73 -21.56 3.64
C PHE A 136 15.32 -20.87 4.94
N PRO A 137 16.28 -20.49 5.81
CA PRO A 137 15.96 -19.79 7.05
C PRO A 137 15.39 -18.40 6.73
N LYS A 138 14.08 -18.23 6.92
CA LYS A 138 13.40 -16.94 6.79
C LYS A 138 13.77 -16.05 7.96
N SER A 139 14.41 -14.91 7.66
CA SER A 139 14.81 -13.95 8.68
C SER A 139 13.63 -13.09 9.13
N SER A 140 13.82 -12.37 10.24
CA SER A 140 12.83 -11.39 10.69
C SER A 140 12.71 -10.17 9.77
N LEU A 141 13.77 -9.80 9.02
CA LEU A 141 13.65 -8.76 8.00
C LEU A 141 12.80 -9.25 6.83
N PHE A 142 13.01 -10.48 6.37
CA PHE A 142 12.19 -11.06 5.31
C PHE A 142 10.71 -11.11 5.70
N GLY A 143 10.39 -11.59 6.91
CA GLY A 143 9.01 -11.62 7.42
C GLY A 143 8.36 -10.22 7.50
N PHE A 144 9.10 -9.22 7.96
CA PHE A 144 8.64 -7.83 7.96
C PHE A 144 8.35 -7.32 6.55
N LEU A 145 9.28 -7.50 5.60
CA LEU A 145 9.11 -7.05 4.23
C LEU A 145 7.96 -7.78 3.52
N GLN A 146 7.76 -9.07 3.82
CA GLN A 146 6.61 -9.83 3.35
C GLN A 146 5.29 -9.24 3.86
N ASN A 147 5.22 -8.84 5.15
CA ASN A 147 4.03 -8.17 5.70
C ASN A 147 3.78 -6.81 5.05
N GLN A 148 4.81 -5.98 4.87
CA GLN A 148 4.68 -4.70 4.18
C GLN A 148 4.22 -4.89 2.72
N LEU A 149 4.78 -5.89 2.02
CA LEU A 149 4.32 -6.26 0.69
C LEU A 149 2.87 -6.72 0.73
N SER A 150 2.44 -7.58 1.67
CA SER A 150 1.06 -8.06 1.74
C SER A 150 0.03 -6.93 1.84
N MET A 151 0.32 -5.91 2.64
CA MET A 151 -0.54 -4.74 2.79
C MET A 151 -0.64 -3.97 1.47
N TYR A 152 0.51 -3.61 0.88
CA TYR A 152 0.55 -2.92 -0.41
C TYR A 152 -0.14 -3.74 -1.51
N ASP A 153 0.08 -5.04 -1.52
CA ASP A 153 -0.40 -5.96 -2.54
C ASP A 153 -1.93 -6.12 -2.51
N ILE A 154 -2.49 -6.33 -1.32
CA ILE A 154 -3.94 -6.47 -1.13
C ILE A 154 -4.66 -5.17 -1.44
N PHE A 155 -4.16 -4.01 -0.98
CA PHE A 155 -4.81 -2.74 -1.29
C PHE A 155 -4.73 -2.40 -2.78
N ALA A 156 -3.59 -2.62 -3.43
CA ALA A 156 -3.49 -2.46 -4.89
C ALA A 156 -4.46 -3.39 -5.64
N CYS A 157 -4.66 -4.62 -5.17
CA CYS A 157 -5.64 -5.55 -5.74
C CYS A 157 -7.08 -5.03 -5.65
N THR A 158 -7.42 -4.12 -4.72
CA THR A 158 -8.79 -3.61 -4.62
C THR A 158 -9.22 -2.78 -5.84
N THR A 159 -8.26 -2.18 -6.55
CA THR A 159 -8.45 -1.35 -7.75
C THR A 159 -8.06 -2.06 -9.05
N ILE A 160 -7.42 -3.23 -8.97
CA ILE A 160 -7.09 -4.10 -10.11
C ILE A 160 -8.26 -5.03 -10.41
N LEU A 161 -8.54 -5.26 -11.70
CA LEU A 161 -9.71 -6.04 -12.12
C LEU A 161 -9.36 -7.40 -12.72
N ASP A 162 -8.08 -7.67 -12.99
CA ASP A 162 -7.58 -9.00 -13.32
C ASP A 162 -7.69 -9.94 -12.10
N ALA A 163 -8.49 -11.00 -12.23
CA ALA A 163 -8.70 -11.99 -11.18
C ALA A 163 -7.42 -12.76 -10.82
N SER A 164 -6.51 -13.00 -11.78
CA SER A 164 -5.25 -13.70 -11.54
C SER A 164 -4.33 -12.88 -10.65
N ASP A 165 -4.27 -11.57 -10.87
CA ASP A 165 -3.53 -10.64 -10.02
C ASP A 165 -4.07 -10.62 -8.58
N VAL A 166 -5.38 -10.79 -8.38
CA VAL A 166 -5.96 -10.85 -7.02
C VAL A 166 -5.67 -12.20 -6.38
N GLN A 167 -5.80 -13.31 -7.12
CA GLN A 167 -5.57 -14.65 -6.61
C GLN A 167 -4.14 -14.84 -6.07
N ASP A 168 -3.15 -14.28 -6.77
CA ASP A 168 -1.73 -14.45 -6.43
C ASP A 168 -1.20 -13.44 -5.40
N ALA A 169 -2.07 -12.61 -4.81
CA ALA A 169 -1.67 -11.60 -3.85
C ALA A 169 -0.98 -12.21 -2.61
N ILE A 170 0.08 -11.55 -2.14
CA ILE A 170 0.82 -11.96 -0.95
C ILE A 170 -0.07 -11.78 0.29
N ARG A 171 -0.19 -12.85 1.07
CA ARG A 171 -0.93 -12.86 2.33
C ARG A 171 -0.03 -12.45 3.50
N PRO A 172 -0.59 -11.82 4.56
CA PRO A 172 0.14 -11.53 5.78
C PRO A 172 0.73 -12.80 6.41
N VAL A 173 1.87 -12.68 7.07
CA VAL A 173 2.54 -13.80 7.74
C VAL A 173 1.76 -14.19 9.01
N GLU A 174 1.46 -15.47 9.15
CA GLU A 174 0.67 -16.00 10.29
C GLU A 174 1.43 -15.94 11.65
N TYR A 175 2.75 -15.88 11.63
CA TYR A 175 3.64 -15.94 12.80
C TYR A 175 4.66 -14.80 12.78
N GLY A 176 4.80 -14.08 13.89
CA GLY A 176 5.73 -12.95 14.02
C GLY A 176 5.24 -11.87 14.97
N ASP A 177 6.05 -10.83 15.13
CA ASP A 177 5.82 -9.73 16.08
C ASP A 177 4.90 -8.62 15.53
N ASP A 178 4.55 -8.66 14.24
CA ASP A 178 3.73 -7.66 13.55
C ASP A 178 2.57 -8.34 12.82
N LYS A 179 1.50 -8.68 13.55
CA LYS A 179 0.27 -9.28 13.00
C LYS A 179 -0.86 -8.27 12.86
N SER A 180 -0.60 -7.04 13.25
CA SER A 180 -1.60 -5.97 13.29
C SER A 180 -2.21 -5.85 11.90
N PHE A 181 -3.54 -5.74 11.85
CA PHE A 181 -4.29 -5.56 10.60
C PHE A 181 -4.36 -6.79 9.66
N SER A 182 -3.71 -7.92 9.99
CA SER A 182 -3.67 -9.11 9.13
C SER A 182 -5.05 -9.71 8.86
N ALA A 183 -5.87 -9.87 9.91
CA ALA A 183 -7.24 -10.37 9.77
C ALA A 183 -8.08 -9.50 8.84
N TYR A 184 -7.94 -8.17 8.95
CA TYR A 184 -8.62 -7.21 8.09
C TYR A 184 -8.20 -7.39 6.63
N LEU A 185 -6.89 -7.48 6.37
CA LEU A 185 -6.35 -7.67 5.02
C LEU A 185 -6.85 -8.97 4.38
N LEU A 186 -6.95 -10.06 5.14
CA LEU A 186 -7.47 -11.34 4.64
C LEU A 186 -8.96 -11.26 4.28
N ILE A 187 -9.79 -10.62 5.10
CA ILE A 187 -11.21 -10.43 4.81
C ILE A 187 -11.38 -9.54 3.56
N LEU A 188 -10.61 -8.46 3.46
CA LEU A 188 -10.64 -7.59 2.28
C LEU A 188 -10.20 -8.34 1.01
N HIS A 189 -9.13 -9.14 1.09
CA HIS A 189 -8.66 -9.99 -0.01
C HIS A 189 -9.74 -10.95 -0.49
N ASP A 190 -10.44 -11.63 0.43
CA ASP A 190 -11.54 -12.54 0.08
C ASP A 190 -12.68 -11.80 -0.64
N ALA A 191 -13.09 -10.63 -0.14
CA ALA A 191 -14.15 -9.83 -0.77
C ALA A 191 -13.76 -9.40 -2.19
N THR A 192 -12.50 -8.97 -2.38
CA THR A 192 -11.97 -8.63 -3.69
C THR A 192 -11.94 -9.86 -4.60
N LEU A 193 -11.47 -11.02 -4.11
CA LEU A 193 -11.38 -12.26 -4.90
C LEU A 193 -12.76 -12.74 -5.36
N ILE A 194 -13.76 -12.74 -4.46
CA ILE A 194 -15.15 -13.10 -4.80
C ILE A 194 -15.69 -12.13 -5.85
N SER A 195 -15.45 -10.82 -5.70
CA SER A 195 -15.89 -9.81 -6.67
C SER A 195 -15.25 -9.96 -8.06
N ARG A 196 -14.05 -10.55 -8.16
CA ARG A 196 -13.37 -10.79 -9.45
C ARG A 196 -13.66 -12.16 -10.06
N GLY A 197 -14.06 -13.14 -9.25
CA GLY A 197 -14.44 -14.46 -9.74
C GLY A 197 -15.87 -14.51 -10.26
N ASP A 198 -16.19 -15.53 -11.06
CA ASP A 198 -17.56 -15.88 -11.46
C ASP A 198 -18.33 -16.64 -10.35
N SER A 199 -17.76 -16.71 -9.13
CA SER A 199 -18.29 -17.49 -8.02
C SER A 199 -19.48 -16.76 -7.39
N ALA A 200 -20.68 -17.29 -7.61
CA ALA A 200 -21.91 -16.91 -6.90
C ALA A 200 -21.94 -17.37 -5.42
N GLN A 201 -20.78 -17.49 -4.75
CA GLN A 201 -20.68 -17.84 -3.34
C GLN A 201 -20.49 -16.58 -2.50
N ASP A 202 -21.58 -15.88 -2.18
CA ASP A 202 -21.48 -14.89 -1.08
C ASP A 202 -22.76 -14.53 -0.35
N SER A 203 -23.88 -15.21 -0.61
CA SER A 203 -25.16 -14.77 -0.02
C SER A 203 -25.31 -15.05 1.48
N THR A 204 -24.28 -15.57 2.18
CA THR A 204 -24.39 -15.97 3.60
C THR A 204 -23.28 -15.49 4.52
N ARG A 205 -22.21 -14.86 4.01
CA ARG A 205 -21.10 -14.37 4.85
C ARG A 205 -21.51 -13.08 5.56
N ASP A 206 -21.27 -13.01 6.86
CA ASP A 206 -21.52 -11.81 7.66
C ASP A 206 -20.28 -10.91 7.67
N TRP A 207 -20.05 -10.25 6.54
CA TRP A 207 -18.93 -9.33 6.34
C TRP A 207 -18.84 -8.26 7.44
N ARG A 208 -19.98 -7.77 7.92
CA ARG A 208 -20.03 -6.73 8.95
C ARG A 208 -19.47 -7.23 10.27
N SER A 209 -19.90 -8.42 10.70
CA SER A 209 -19.39 -9.05 11.92
C SER A 209 -17.89 -9.35 11.82
N GLU A 210 -17.44 -9.91 10.69
CA GLU A 210 -16.04 -10.25 10.49
C GLU A 210 -15.12 -9.01 10.48
N PHE A 211 -15.48 -7.95 9.75
CA PHE A 211 -14.74 -6.69 9.80
C PHE A 211 -14.80 -6.05 11.19
N GLY A 212 -15.91 -6.22 11.93
CA GLY A 212 -16.04 -5.78 13.31
C GLY A 212 -15.07 -6.51 14.25
N GLN A 213 -14.90 -7.81 14.08
CA GLN A 213 -13.93 -8.61 14.83
C GLN A 213 -12.49 -8.21 14.47
N ALA A 214 -12.15 -8.14 13.19
CA ALA A 214 -10.81 -7.76 12.74
C ALA A 214 -10.40 -6.35 13.19
N ARG A 215 -11.36 -5.42 13.22
CA ARG A 215 -11.21 -4.10 13.84
C ARG A 215 -10.82 -4.22 15.31
N GLY A 216 -11.56 -5.03 16.08
CA GLY A 216 -11.28 -5.25 17.51
C GLY A 216 -9.91 -5.86 17.76
N GLU A 217 -9.52 -6.87 16.98
CA GLU A 217 -8.20 -7.51 17.05
C GLU A 217 -7.07 -6.50 16.82
N THR A 218 -7.19 -5.67 15.78
CA THR A 218 -6.22 -4.63 15.44
C THR A 218 -6.05 -3.61 16.56
N LEU A 219 -7.16 -3.11 17.12
CA LEU A 219 -7.12 -2.14 18.23
C LEU A 219 -6.48 -2.75 19.49
N LEU A 220 -6.76 -4.02 19.79
CA LEU A 220 -6.19 -4.71 20.94
C LEU A 220 -4.69 -4.96 20.77
N GLU A 221 -4.26 -5.40 19.59
CA GLU A 221 -2.86 -5.70 19.30
C GLU A 221 -1.99 -4.44 19.40
N VAL A 222 -2.37 -3.36 18.70
CA VAL A 222 -1.64 -2.10 18.74
C VAL A 222 -1.72 -1.44 20.12
N GLY A 223 -2.89 -1.52 20.77
CA GLY A 223 -3.06 -1.01 22.14
C GLY A 223 -2.16 -1.72 23.16
N SER A 224 -1.87 -3.01 22.95
CA SER A 224 -1.03 -3.82 23.84
C SER A 224 0.47 -3.72 23.52
N SER A 225 0.83 -3.42 22.27
CA SER A 225 2.21 -3.38 21.80
C SER A 225 2.99 -2.14 22.26
N GLY A 226 2.28 -1.12 22.76
CA GLY A 226 2.86 0.15 23.22
C GLY A 226 3.47 0.99 22.10
N VAL A 227 3.18 0.65 20.83
CA VAL A 227 3.73 1.34 19.65
C VAL A 227 3.08 2.71 19.46
N CYS A 228 1.80 2.85 19.80
CA CYS A 228 1.05 4.11 19.72
C CYS A 228 1.10 4.86 21.07
N SER A 229 1.46 6.15 21.04
CA SER A 229 1.48 6.97 22.24
C SER A 229 0.06 7.23 22.79
N SER A 230 -0.04 7.70 24.03
CA SER A 230 -1.36 8.09 24.58
C SER A 230 -1.99 9.28 23.87
N ALA A 231 -1.17 10.18 23.31
CA ALA A 231 -1.64 11.34 22.55
C ALA A 231 -2.21 10.92 21.19
N ASP A 232 -1.61 9.92 20.54
CA ASP A 232 -1.98 9.53 19.18
C ASP A 232 -3.08 8.47 19.14
N ARG A 233 -3.47 7.94 20.31
CA ARG A 233 -4.47 6.88 20.43
C ARG A 233 -5.81 7.25 19.79
N GLY A 234 -6.23 8.50 19.92
CA GLY A 234 -7.50 8.98 19.34
C GLY A 234 -7.51 8.87 17.83
N ASP A 235 -6.49 9.43 17.18
CA ASP A 235 -6.33 9.38 15.72
C ASP A 235 -6.07 7.97 15.20
N PHE A 236 -5.35 7.14 15.96
CA PHE A 236 -5.21 5.73 15.61
C PHE A 236 -6.55 4.98 15.61
N ILE A 237 -7.41 5.22 16.61
CA ILE A 237 -8.77 4.63 16.61
C ILE A 237 -9.56 5.13 15.40
N ARG A 238 -9.50 6.43 15.09
CA ARG A 238 -10.18 7.00 13.92
C ARG A 238 -9.68 6.39 12.61
N LEU A 239 -8.38 6.17 12.49
CA LEU A 239 -7.77 5.51 11.33
C LEU A 239 -8.34 4.10 11.13
N VAL A 240 -8.33 3.28 12.18
CA VAL A 240 -8.88 1.92 12.10
C VAL A 240 -10.37 1.93 11.79
N ASP A 241 -11.12 2.88 12.36
CA ASP A 241 -12.55 3.07 12.09
C ASP A 241 -12.82 3.53 10.65
N ALA A 242 -11.94 4.35 10.07
CA ALA A 242 -12.03 4.79 8.69
C ALA A 242 -11.83 3.60 7.73
N TYR A 243 -10.83 2.77 7.99
CA TYR A 243 -10.64 1.51 7.25
C TYR A 243 -11.85 0.59 7.38
N HIS A 244 -12.41 0.43 8.58
CA HIS A 244 -13.60 -0.40 8.79
C HIS A 244 -14.80 0.07 7.94
N ASN A 245 -15.13 1.36 7.97
CA ASN A 245 -16.24 1.89 7.18
C ASN A 245 -15.96 1.80 5.66
N ALA A 246 -14.73 2.12 5.24
CA ALA A 246 -14.31 1.99 3.85
C ALA A 246 -14.39 0.52 3.37
N ALA A 247 -14.02 -0.46 4.20
CA ALA A 247 -14.17 -1.88 3.87
C ALA A 247 -15.61 -2.28 3.61
N LEU A 248 -16.54 -1.88 4.49
CA LEU A 248 -17.96 -2.22 4.32
C LEU A 248 -18.53 -1.62 3.05
N LEU A 249 -18.21 -0.35 2.76
CA LEU A 249 -18.62 0.32 1.52
C LEU A 249 -18.03 -0.36 0.28
N TYR A 250 -16.72 -0.63 0.30
CA TYR A 250 -16.02 -1.32 -0.78
C TYR A 250 -16.64 -2.70 -1.04
N THR A 251 -16.83 -3.51 0.00
CA THR A 251 -17.39 -4.87 -0.10
C THR A 251 -18.83 -4.83 -0.61
N ALA A 252 -19.68 -3.94 -0.09
CA ALA A 252 -21.05 -3.78 -0.58
C ALA A 252 -21.08 -3.42 -2.08
N ARG A 253 -20.25 -2.47 -2.50
CA ARG A 253 -20.10 -2.07 -3.92
C ARG A 253 -19.62 -3.23 -4.78
N CYS A 254 -18.59 -3.93 -4.34
CA CYS A 254 -17.92 -4.98 -5.10
C CYS A 254 -18.78 -6.23 -5.29
N LEU A 255 -19.60 -6.57 -4.29
CA LEU A 255 -20.49 -7.73 -4.31
C LEU A 255 -21.89 -7.42 -4.89
N GLY A 256 -22.13 -6.17 -5.29
CA GLY A 256 -23.39 -5.78 -5.93
C GLY A 256 -24.56 -5.66 -4.96
N HIS A 257 -24.29 -5.40 -3.68
CA HIS A 257 -25.35 -5.04 -2.73
C HIS A 257 -26.00 -3.71 -3.16
N GLN A 258 -27.31 -3.60 -2.95
CA GLN A 258 -28.02 -2.37 -3.26
C GLN A 258 -27.65 -1.29 -2.26
N TYR A 259 -27.24 -0.13 -2.77
CA TYR A 259 -26.96 1.04 -1.94
C TYR A 259 -28.20 1.43 -1.14
N GLY A 260 -28.07 1.45 0.19
CA GLY A 260 -29.16 1.65 1.12
C GLY A 260 -28.84 2.59 2.29
N PRO A 261 -29.69 2.58 3.33
CA PRO A 261 -29.51 3.42 4.51
C PRO A 261 -28.22 3.12 5.27
N GLU A 262 -27.79 1.86 5.31
CA GLU A 262 -26.57 1.46 6.01
C GLU A 262 -25.31 2.01 5.33
N GLU A 263 -25.21 1.93 4.01
CA GLU A 263 -24.12 2.53 3.24
C GLU A 263 -24.13 4.05 3.36
N THR A 264 -25.31 4.66 3.42
CA THR A 264 -25.43 6.12 3.62
C THR A 264 -24.88 6.55 4.98
N VAL A 265 -25.17 5.79 6.05
CA VAL A 265 -24.62 6.02 7.38
C VAL A 265 -23.12 5.75 7.41
N GLY A 266 -22.67 4.61 6.85
CA GLY A 266 -21.25 4.26 6.79
C GLY A 266 -20.41 5.29 6.03
N LEU A 267 -20.95 5.86 4.93
CA LEU A 267 -20.29 6.94 4.20
C LEU A 267 -20.26 8.23 5.03
N PHE A 268 -21.34 8.58 5.72
CA PHE A 268 -21.35 9.74 6.62
C PHE A 268 -20.31 9.60 7.74
N ASP A 269 -20.28 8.45 8.40
CA ASP A 269 -19.33 8.14 9.47
C ASP A 269 -17.89 8.19 8.95
N LEU A 270 -17.63 7.65 7.75
CA LEU A 270 -16.32 7.73 7.11
C LEU A 270 -15.87 9.18 6.90
N PHE A 271 -16.75 10.06 6.41
CA PHE A 271 -16.41 11.49 6.27
C PHE A 271 -16.16 12.17 7.62
N GLN A 272 -16.92 11.84 8.66
CA GLN A 272 -16.68 12.36 10.01
C GLN A 272 -15.32 11.91 10.56
N LEU A 273 -14.91 10.68 10.29
CA LEU A 273 -13.62 10.16 10.71
C LEU A 273 -12.47 10.84 9.95
N LEU A 274 -12.57 10.95 8.62
CA LEU A 274 -11.55 11.59 7.78
C LEU A 274 -11.35 13.06 8.11
N THR A 275 -12.42 13.80 8.35
CA THR A 275 -12.36 15.24 8.68
C THR A 275 -12.13 15.52 10.17
N GLY A 276 -12.26 14.50 11.02
CA GLY A 276 -12.15 14.61 12.47
C GLY A 276 -10.78 14.24 13.04
N MET A 277 -9.77 13.98 12.20
CA MET A 277 -8.40 13.71 12.63
C MET A 277 -7.78 14.93 13.30
N GLU A 278 -7.22 14.77 14.51
CA GLU A 278 -6.60 15.86 15.27
C GLU A 278 -5.23 16.22 14.68
N ASN A 279 -4.43 15.22 14.32
CA ASN A 279 -3.10 15.36 13.72
C ASN A 279 -3.06 14.79 12.31
N LEU A 280 -3.92 15.27 11.41
CA LEU A 280 -4.05 14.76 10.04
C LEU A 280 -2.70 14.58 9.33
N HIS A 281 -1.79 15.55 9.42
CA HIS A 281 -0.48 15.49 8.76
C HIS A 281 0.40 14.29 9.17
N GLU A 282 0.24 13.76 10.38
CA GLU A 282 1.03 12.60 10.84
C GLU A 282 0.43 11.26 10.38
N TRP A 283 -0.85 11.26 10.03
CA TRP A 283 -1.61 10.04 9.76
C TRP A 283 -2.09 9.92 8.32
N ILE A 284 -2.05 11.01 7.55
CA ILE A 284 -2.68 11.08 6.24
C ILE A 284 -2.11 10.08 5.24
N HIS A 285 -0.83 9.72 5.32
CA HIS A 285 -0.22 8.72 4.44
C HIS A 285 -0.90 7.35 4.55
N ASN A 286 -1.51 7.05 5.69
CA ASN A 286 -2.29 5.83 5.91
C ASN A 286 -3.77 5.97 5.52
N LEU A 287 -4.20 7.10 4.98
CA LEU A 287 -5.61 7.34 4.64
C LEU A 287 -5.87 7.29 3.13
N ALA A 288 -4.86 7.05 2.30
CA ALA A 288 -5.02 7.01 0.84
C ALA A 288 -6.17 6.09 0.39
N TRP A 289 -6.21 4.86 0.92
CA TRP A 289 -7.25 3.89 0.56
C TRP A 289 -8.65 4.27 1.10
N PRO A 290 -8.85 4.60 2.40
CA PRO A 290 -10.14 5.10 2.89
C PRO A 290 -10.66 6.34 2.14
N ILE A 291 -9.78 7.29 1.82
CA ILE A 291 -10.14 8.50 1.05
C ILE A 291 -10.55 8.12 -0.37
N PHE A 292 -9.86 7.18 -1.03
CA PHE A 292 -10.27 6.65 -2.32
C PHE A 292 -11.68 6.07 -2.29
N ILE A 293 -11.98 5.19 -1.32
CA ILE A 293 -13.31 4.57 -1.20
C ILE A 293 -14.39 5.64 -0.97
N ALA A 294 -14.17 6.59 -0.06
CA ALA A 294 -15.08 7.71 0.14
C ALA A 294 -15.35 8.47 -1.16
N GLY A 295 -14.31 8.66 -2.00
CA GLY A 295 -14.40 9.29 -3.32
C GLY A 295 -15.20 8.51 -4.35
N THR A 296 -15.09 7.19 -4.33
CA THR A 296 -15.89 6.35 -5.22
C THR A 296 -17.39 6.34 -4.86
N GLU A 297 -17.72 6.62 -3.60
CA GLU A 297 -19.10 6.61 -3.10
C GLU A 297 -19.77 8.00 -3.11
N CYS A 298 -19.03 9.08 -3.38
CA CYS A 298 -19.56 10.46 -3.44
C CYS A 298 -19.75 11.01 -4.87
N TYR A 299 -19.97 10.15 -5.87
CA TYR A 299 -20.03 10.52 -7.28
C TYR A 299 -21.07 11.61 -7.65
N ALA A 300 -22.11 11.79 -6.83
CA ALA A 300 -23.15 12.80 -7.03
C ALA A 300 -23.17 13.93 -5.97
N ASP A 301 -22.17 14.01 -5.10
CA ASP A 301 -22.11 14.97 -3.98
C ASP A 301 -20.91 15.93 -4.16
N GLY A 302 -21.17 17.10 -4.73
CA GLY A 302 -20.13 18.09 -5.03
C GLY A 302 -19.41 18.64 -3.80
N ASP A 303 -20.10 18.77 -2.66
CA ASP A 303 -19.50 19.29 -1.42
C ASP A 303 -18.50 18.27 -0.85
N ARG A 304 -18.86 16.98 -0.86
CA ARG A 304 -17.95 15.89 -0.47
C ARG A 304 -16.77 15.74 -1.43
N GLN A 305 -16.99 15.94 -2.73
CA GLN A 305 -15.91 15.92 -3.72
C GLN A 305 -14.87 17.02 -3.46
N LEU A 306 -15.28 18.21 -3.01
CA LEU A 306 -14.35 19.28 -2.64
C LEU A 306 -13.49 18.88 -1.43
N ILE A 307 -14.10 18.30 -0.39
CA ILE A 307 -13.36 17.79 0.79
C ILE A 307 -12.29 16.78 0.36
N LEU A 308 -12.63 15.87 -0.56
CA LEU A 308 -11.69 14.84 -1.01
C LEU A 308 -10.56 15.39 -1.89
N ARG A 309 -10.80 16.45 -2.68
CA ARG A 309 -9.73 17.17 -3.39
C ARG A 309 -8.72 17.72 -2.39
N ASP A 310 -9.19 18.36 -1.32
CA ASP A 310 -8.33 18.93 -0.29
C ASP A 310 -7.53 17.84 0.45
N LEU A 311 -8.16 16.69 0.72
CA LEU A 311 -7.48 15.53 1.34
C LEU A 311 -6.42 14.92 0.41
N TYR A 312 -6.67 14.77 -0.89
CA TYR A 312 -5.67 14.27 -1.85
C TYR A 312 -4.54 15.26 -2.11
N GLN A 313 -4.84 16.56 -2.10
CA GLN A 313 -3.82 17.60 -2.15
C GLN A 313 -2.92 17.50 -0.90
N SER A 314 -3.53 17.38 0.28
CA SER A 314 -2.80 17.18 1.53
C SER A 314 -1.96 15.90 1.52
N LEU A 315 -2.51 14.77 1.03
CA LEU A 315 -1.74 13.53 0.83
C LEU A 315 -0.48 13.79 0.01
N SER A 316 -0.62 14.41 -1.16
CA SER A 316 0.49 14.69 -2.08
C SER A 316 1.54 15.62 -1.45
N ASP A 317 1.08 16.64 -0.72
CA ASP A 317 1.95 17.62 -0.07
C ASP A 317 2.73 17.01 1.09
N VAL A 318 2.08 16.18 1.90
CA VAL A 318 2.69 15.53 3.07
C VAL A 318 3.62 14.40 2.66
N THR A 319 3.15 13.46 1.83
CA THR A 319 3.92 12.25 1.48
C THR A 319 4.97 12.50 0.43
N GLY A 320 4.80 13.54 -0.41
CA GLY A 320 5.67 13.80 -1.56
C GLY A 320 5.54 12.77 -2.68
N PHE A 321 4.61 11.81 -2.56
CA PHE A 321 4.32 10.85 -3.62
C PHE A 321 3.30 11.41 -4.60
N LYS A 322 3.63 11.30 -5.89
CA LYS A 322 2.91 11.97 -6.97
C LYS A 322 1.75 11.16 -7.50
N HIS A 323 1.75 9.84 -7.28
CA HIS A 323 0.67 8.94 -7.71
C HIS A 323 -0.68 9.30 -7.06
N HIS A 324 -0.68 9.93 -5.89
CA HIS A 324 -1.91 10.48 -5.28
C HIS A 324 -2.64 11.45 -6.23
N GLY A 325 -1.91 12.22 -7.05
CA GLY A 325 -2.49 13.06 -8.10
C GLY A 325 -3.11 12.25 -9.25
N ASP A 326 -2.52 11.10 -9.60
CA ASP A 326 -3.08 10.19 -10.61
C ASP A 326 -4.40 9.57 -10.10
N VAL A 327 -4.46 9.21 -8.82
CA VAL A 327 -5.70 8.72 -8.17
C VAL A 327 -6.76 9.82 -8.10
N LEU A 328 -6.39 11.06 -7.76
CA LEU A 328 -7.32 12.18 -7.79
C LEU A 328 -7.85 12.44 -9.20
N THR A 329 -6.98 12.38 -10.21
CA THR A 329 -7.38 12.52 -11.63
C THR A 329 -8.38 11.45 -12.03
N PHE A 330 -8.21 10.22 -11.55
CA PHE A 330 -9.20 9.15 -11.75
C PHE A 330 -10.55 9.50 -11.13
N LEU A 331 -10.56 9.92 -9.86
CA LEU A 331 -11.79 10.30 -9.15
C LEU A 331 -12.51 11.47 -9.83
N GLU A 332 -11.79 12.51 -10.25
CA GLU A 332 -12.37 13.66 -10.95
C GLU A 332 -12.97 13.27 -12.31
N THR A 333 -12.31 12.37 -13.03
CA THR A 333 -12.83 11.80 -14.27
C THR A 333 -14.10 10.99 -14.00
N PHE A 334 -14.10 10.19 -12.94
CA PHE A 334 -15.26 9.40 -12.51
C PHE A 334 -16.44 10.29 -12.13
N TRP A 335 -16.25 11.30 -11.27
CA TRP A 335 -17.30 12.25 -10.87
C TRP A 335 -17.89 13.00 -12.06
N SER A 336 -17.09 13.27 -13.09
CA SER A 336 -17.54 13.95 -14.31
C SER A 336 -18.27 13.04 -15.30
N SER A 337 -18.20 11.71 -15.13
CA SER A 337 -18.76 10.74 -16.09
C SER A 337 -20.27 10.54 -15.94
N GLY A 338 -20.84 10.84 -14.77
CA GLY A 338 -22.22 10.52 -14.42
C GLY A 338 -22.47 9.04 -14.11
N GLU A 339 -21.44 8.19 -14.19
CA GLU A 339 -21.50 6.79 -13.76
C GLU A 339 -21.56 6.69 -12.23
N SER A 340 -22.26 5.67 -11.74
CA SER A 340 -22.31 5.34 -10.30
C SER A 340 -21.38 4.19 -9.91
N ASP A 341 -20.81 3.50 -10.90
CA ASP A 341 -19.90 2.39 -10.69
C ASP A 341 -18.52 2.71 -11.25
N TRP A 342 -17.61 3.10 -10.34
CA TRP A 342 -16.23 3.47 -10.66
C TRP A 342 -15.46 2.33 -11.36
N ARG A 343 -15.86 1.07 -11.15
CA ARG A 343 -15.18 -0.09 -11.74
C ARG A 343 -15.27 -0.09 -13.26
N ILE A 344 -16.31 0.52 -13.84
CA ILE A 344 -16.45 0.66 -15.30
C ILE A 344 -15.29 1.51 -15.84
N LEU A 345 -15.03 2.67 -15.21
CA LEU A 345 -13.92 3.54 -15.58
C LEU A 345 -12.56 2.88 -15.29
N ALA A 346 -12.45 2.16 -14.17
CA ALA A 346 -11.22 1.44 -13.82
C ALA A 346 -10.85 0.38 -14.88
N LYS A 347 -11.83 -0.38 -15.43
CA LYS A 347 -11.61 -1.31 -16.56
C LYS A 347 -11.04 -0.59 -17.79
N GLN A 348 -11.58 0.58 -18.09
CA GLN A 348 -11.14 1.37 -19.24
C GLN A 348 -9.70 1.87 -19.06
N TRP A 349 -9.36 2.36 -17.86
CA TRP A 349 -8.02 2.83 -17.54
C TRP A 349 -7.00 1.70 -17.57
N GLU A 350 -7.34 0.54 -17.02
CA GLU A 350 -6.52 -0.66 -17.07
C GLU A 350 -6.26 -1.11 -18.53
N GLY A 351 -7.29 -1.07 -19.40
CA GLY A 351 -7.14 -1.36 -20.82
C GLY A 351 -6.22 -0.39 -21.57
N LEU A 352 -5.99 0.80 -21.02
CA LEU A 352 -5.02 1.79 -21.52
C LEU A 352 -3.65 1.68 -20.83
N GLY A 353 -3.46 0.69 -19.96
CA GLY A 353 -2.24 0.48 -19.20
C GLY A 353 -2.07 1.39 -18.00
N ARG A 354 -3.09 2.17 -17.60
CA ARG A 354 -3.02 3.09 -16.46
C ARG A 354 -3.42 2.39 -15.16
N ARG A 355 -2.56 2.45 -14.14
CA ARG A 355 -2.83 1.89 -12.81
C ARG A 355 -3.38 2.93 -11.84
N ILE A 356 -4.33 2.49 -11.00
CA ILE A 356 -4.90 3.27 -9.90
C ILE A 356 -4.35 2.67 -8.61
N LEU A 357 -3.25 3.20 -8.10
CA LEU A 357 -2.66 2.73 -6.85
C LEU A 357 -3.15 3.62 -5.70
N ALA A 358 -4.28 3.27 -5.10
CA ALA A 358 -4.84 3.99 -3.95
C ALA A 358 -4.18 3.53 -2.63
N VAL A 359 -2.85 3.58 -2.58
CA VAL A 359 -2.01 3.06 -1.49
C VAL A 359 -1.02 4.08 -0.96
#